data_AF-A0A2D7X261-F1
#
_entry.id   AF-A0A2D7X261-F1
#
_cell.length_a   1.000
_cell.length_b   1.000
_cell.length_c   1.000
_cell.angle_alpha   90.00
_cell.angle_beta   90.00
_cell.angle_gamma   90.00
#
_symmetry.space_group_name_H-M   'P 1'
#
loop_
_entity.id
_entity.type
_entity.pdbx_description
1 polymer ?
#
loop_
_entity_poly.entity_id
_entity_poly.type
_entity_poly.pdbx_seq_one_letter_code
_entity_poly.pdbx_strand_id
1 'polypeptide(L)'
;MTDKTNPEHYKNKPIQTIQAIRSQLSDEEYIGYLKGSILKYISRAGIKYKGHEGMREDVSKAHRMTEFLLEALADHIGDSK
;
A
#
# COMPACT_ATOMS: atom_id res chain seq x y z
N MET A 1 9.47 8.48 -18.56
CA MET A 1 8.85 8.82 -17.27
C MET A 1 9.07 7.64 -16.35
N THR A 2 9.98 7.76 -15.38
CA THR A 2 10.26 6.69 -14.41
C THR A 2 9.03 6.47 -13.54
N ASP A 3 8.54 5.23 -13.52
CA ASP A 3 7.46 4.81 -12.63
C ASP A 3 7.93 4.95 -11.17
N LYS A 4 7.58 6.06 -10.53
CA LYS A 4 7.91 6.35 -9.13
C LYS A 4 7.19 5.41 -8.15
N THR A 5 6.12 4.74 -8.61
CA THR A 5 5.35 3.82 -7.75
C THR A 5 5.98 2.44 -7.69
N ASN A 6 6.81 2.08 -8.67
CA ASN A 6 7.57 0.83 -8.68
C ASN A 6 9.02 1.05 -9.19
N PRO A 7 9.93 1.53 -8.33
CA PRO A 7 11.34 1.75 -8.68
C PRO A 7 12.00 0.48 -9.23
N GLU A 8 12.96 0.63 -10.16
CA GLU A 8 13.66 -0.50 -10.82
C GLU A 8 14.25 -1.54 -9.85
N HIS A 9 14.73 -1.12 -8.68
CA HIS A 9 15.28 -2.04 -7.67
C HIS A 9 14.23 -2.95 -6.99
N TYR A 10 12.93 -2.71 -7.22
CA TYR A 10 11.84 -3.63 -6.84
C TYR A 10 11.45 -4.58 -7.96
N LYS A 11 11.78 -4.29 -9.22
CA LYS A 11 11.41 -5.11 -10.39
C LYS A 11 12.26 -6.37 -10.54
N ASN A 12 13.45 -6.38 -9.95
CA ASN A 12 14.35 -7.53 -9.99
C ASN A 12 14.03 -8.60 -8.93
N LYS A 13 12.93 -8.46 -8.18
CA LYS A 13 12.55 -9.41 -7.14
C LYS A 13 11.43 -10.33 -7.62
N PRO A 14 11.52 -11.64 -7.33
CA PRO A 14 10.51 -12.62 -7.76
C PRO A 14 9.14 -12.40 -7.10
N ILE A 15 9.11 -11.71 -5.95
CA ILE A 15 7.89 -11.34 -5.24
C ILE A 15 7.97 -9.88 -4.80
N GLN A 16 6.82 -9.23 -4.72
CA GLN A 16 6.75 -7.86 -4.21
C GLN A 16 6.89 -7.85 -2.69
N THR A 17 7.46 -6.78 -2.11
CA THR A 17 7.62 -6.66 -0.66
C THR A 17 6.29 -6.79 0.09
N ILE A 18 5.20 -6.27 -0.47
CA ILE A 18 3.87 -6.38 0.15
C ILE A 18 3.39 -7.84 0.24
N GLN A 19 3.77 -8.70 -0.71
CA GLN A 19 3.44 -10.14 -0.67
C GLN A 19 4.25 -10.85 0.41
N ALA A 20 5.55 -10.52 0.54
CA ALA A 20 6.38 -11.05 1.62
C ALA A 20 5.94 -10.59 3.02
N ILE A 21 5.31 -9.41 3.13
CA ILE A 21 4.69 -8.94 4.36
C ILE A 21 3.41 -9.75 4.64
N ARG A 22 2.51 -9.89 3.63
CA ARG A 22 1.27 -10.67 3.78
C ARG A 22 1.53 -12.10 4.22
N SER A 23 2.59 -12.75 3.72
CA SER A 23 2.93 -14.13 4.09
C SER A 23 3.40 -14.31 5.53
N GLN A 24 3.66 -13.23 6.27
CA GLN A 24 4.17 -13.26 7.65
C GLN A 24 3.16 -12.76 8.68
N LEU A 25 1.99 -12.28 8.24
CA LEU A 25 0.98 -11.69 9.11
C LEU A 25 -0.28 -12.55 9.09
N SER A 26 -1.02 -12.57 10.20
CA SER A 26 -2.43 -12.95 10.15
C SER A 26 -3.18 -11.99 9.24
N ASP A 27 -4.34 -12.40 8.80
CA ASP A 27 -5.18 -11.58 7.95
C ASP A 27 -5.63 -10.28 8.65
N GLU A 28 -5.99 -10.35 9.94
CA GLU A 28 -6.32 -9.18 10.75
C GLU A 28 -5.13 -8.24 10.92
N GLU A 29 -3.94 -8.80 11.12
CA GLU A 29 -2.69 -8.04 11.20
C GLU A 29 -2.38 -7.35 9.87
N TYR A 30 -2.59 -8.04 8.74
CA TYR A 30 -2.39 -7.48 7.41
C TYR A 30 -3.39 -6.34 7.12
N ILE A 31 -4.67 -6.53 7.46
CA ILE A 31 -5.69 -5.47 7.39
C ILE A 31 -5.29 -4.28 8.26
N GLY A 32 -4.83 -4.53 9.49
CA GLY A 32 -4.33 -3.50 10.40
C GLY A 32 -3.15 -2.73 9.82
N TYR A 33 -2.18 -3.44 9.23
CA TYR A 33 -1.02 -2.87 8.55
C TYR A 33 -1.42 -1.96 7.38
N LEU A 34 -2.38 -2.38 6.57
CA LEU A 34 -2.89 -1.60 5.44
C LEU A 34 -3.59 -0.32 5.92
N LYS A 35 -4.47 -0.42 6.93
CA LYS A 35 -5.13 0.73 7.55
C LYS A 35 -4.12 1.74 8.11
N GLY A 36 -3.11 1.27 8.84
CA GLY A 36 -2.04 2.11 9.37
C GLY A 36 -1.19 2.75 8.28
N SER A 37 -0.92 2.02 7.19
CA SER A 37 -0.17 2.54 6.04
C SER A 37 -0.94 3.63 5.29
N ILE A 38 -2.26 3.45 5.07
CA ILE A 38 -3.13 4.49 4.49
C ILE A 38 -3.08 5.75 5.36
N LEU A 39 -3.31 5.61 6.67
CA LEU A 39 -3.27 6.75 7.61
C LEU A 39 -1.92 7.46 7.55
N LYS A 40 -0.81 6.71 7.59
CA LYS A 40 0.55 7.25 7.48
C LYS A 40 0.74 8.10 6.22
N TYR A 41 0.27 7.65 5.07
CA TYR A 41 0.46 8.39 3.81
C TYR A 41 -0.45 9.62 3.72
N ILE A 42 -1.72 9.50 4.11
CA ILE A 42 -2.64 10.64 4.12
C ILE A 42 -2.17 11.72 5.10
N SER A 43 -1.80 11.35 6.33
CA SER A 43 -1.33 12.31 7.34
C SER A 43 -0.01 12.98 6.98
N ARG A 44 0.80 12.38 6.10
CA ARG A 44 2.09 12.92 5.65
C ARG A 44 2.00 13.74 4.35
N ALA A 45 0.88 13.68 3.65
CA ALA A 45 0.73 14.26 2.32
C ALA A 45 1.03 15.77 2.33
N GLY A 46 1.99 16.20 1.52
CA GLY A 46 2.43 17.60 1.44
C GLY A 46 3.40 18.05 2.57
N ILE A 47 3.70 17.18 3.54
CA ILE A 47 4.64 17.47 4.65
C ILE A 47 6.07 17.08 4.28
N LYS A 48 6.27 15.82 3.86
CA LYS A 48 7.63 15.30 3.54
C LYS A 48 8.19 15.93 2.27
N TYR A 49 7.35 15.97 1.23
CA TYR A 49 7.62 16.63 -0.03
C TYR A 49 6.57 17.72 -0.20
N LYS A 50 7.01 18.98 -0.22
CA LYS A 50 6.12 20.14 -0.24
C LYS A 50 5.44 20.30 -1.60
N GLY A 51 4.29 20.96 -1.61
CA GLY A 51 3.53 21.28 -2.82
C GLY A 51 2.66 20.14 -3.34
N HIS A 52 1.89 20.42 -4.40
CA HIS A 52 0.88 19.51 -4.93
C HIS A 52 1.47 18.20 -5.48
N GLU A 53 2.67 18.22 -6.06
CA GLU A 53 3.33 17.00 -6.56
C GLU A 53 3.72 16.05 -5.41
N GLY A 54 4.25 16.57 -4.31
CA GLY A 54 4.58 15.76 -3.14
C GLY A 54 3.34 15.21 -2.44
N MET A 55 2.29 16.02 -2.35
CA MET A 55 0.97 15.58 -1.89
C MET A 55 0.41 14.46 -2.77
N ARG A 56 0.46 14.62 -4.10
CA ARG A 56 0.01 13.62 -5.06
C ARG A 56 0.75 12.29 -4.92
N GLU A 57 2.06 12.32 -4.68
CA GLU A 57 2.86 11.10 -4.46
C GLU A 57 2.38 10.31 -3.24
N ASP A 58 2.11 11.00 -2.12
CA ASP A 58 1.62 10.35 -0.90
C ASP A 58 0.17 9.88 -1.04
N VAL A 59 -0.69 10.66 -1.69
CA VAL A 59 -2.06 10.23 -2.02
C VAL A 59 -2.06 8.99 -2.91
N SER A 60 -1.15 8.92 -3.90
CA SER A 60 -1.02 7.74 -4.78
C SER A 60 -0.59 6.49 -4.00
N LYS A 61 0.30 6.64 -3.01
CA LYS A 61 0.69 5.54 -2.12
C LYS A 61 -0.45 5.09 -1.21
N ALA A 62 -1.22 6.04 -0.66
CA ALA A 62 -2.41 5.73 0.11
C ALA A 62 -3.44 4.96 -0.74
N HIS A 63 -3.72 5.42 -1.96
CA HIS A 63 -4.63 4.76 -2.88
C HIS A 63 -4.21 3.32 -3.18
N ARG A 64 -2.92 3.09 -3.46
CA ARG A 64 -2.40 1.74 -3.67
C ARG A 64 -2.59 0.82 -2.46
N MET A 65 -2.44 1.34 -1.23
CA MET A 65 -2.73 0.58 -0.02
C MET A 65 -4.23 0.32 0.16
N THR A 66 -5.09 1.23 -0.30
CA THR A 66 -6.54 1.02 -0.33
C THR A 66 -6.93 -0.09 -1.29
N GLU A 67 -6.30 -0.19 -2.47
CA GLU A 67 -6.54 -1.30 -3.40
C GLU A 67 -6.24 -2.65 -2.75
N PHE A 68 -5.07 -2.79 -2.11
CA PHE A 68 -4.73 -4.01 -1.37
C PHE A 68 -5.69 -4.31 -0.21
N LEU A 69 -6.24 -3.30 0.45
CA LEU A 69 -7.22 -3.50 1.51
C LEU A 69 -8.55 -3.99 0.96
N LEU A 70 -8.98 -3.47 -0.19
CA LEU A 70 -10.18 -3.96 -0.87
C LEU A 70 -10.01 -5.41 -1.30
N GLU A 71 -8.85 -5.78 -1.85
CA GLU A 71 -8.51 -7.16 -2.20
C GLU A 71 -8.56 -8.07 -0.95
N ALA A 72 -7.87 -7.70 0.13
CA ALA A 72 -7.87 -8.49 1.37
C ALA A 72 -9.29 -8.67 1.95
N LEU A 73 -10.12 -7.62 1.96
CA LEU A 73 -11.50 -7.71 2.43
C LEU A 73 -12.39 -8.55 1.51
N ALA A 74 -12.17 -8.48 0.19
CA ALA A 74 -12.90 -9.30 -0.77
C ALA A 74 -12.61 -10.80 -0.56
N ASP A 75 -11.35 -11.16 -0.29
CA ASP A 75 -10.96 -12.53 0.06
C ASP A 75 -11.75 -13.02 1.28
N HIS A 76 -11.80 -12.24 2.37
CA HIS A 76 -12.56 -12.59 3.58
C HIS A 76 -14.08 -12.70 3.41
N ILE A 77 -14.67 -11.80 2.63
CA ILE A 77 -16.11 -11.83 2.36
C ILE A 77 -16.45 -13.01 1.44
N GLY A 78 -15.55 -13.36 0.52
CA GLY A 78 -15.65 -14.53 -0.35
C GLY A 78 -15.51 -15.85 0.40
N ASP A 79 -14.60 -15.92 1.37
CA ASP A 79 -14.41 -17.08 2.26
C ASP A 79 -15.57 -17.27 3.27
N SER A 80 -16.49 -16.30 3.37
CA SER A 80 -17.71 -16.38 4.18
C SER A 80 -18.92 -16.97 3.44
N LYS A 81 -18.74 -17.52 2.23
CA LYS A 81 -19.78 -18.20 1.45
C LYS A 81 -19.54 -19.69 1.27
#